data_AF-A0A699UYK6-F1
#
_entry.id   AF-A0A699UYK6-F1
#
_cell.length_a   1.000
_cell.length_b   1.000
_cell.length_c   1.000
_cell.angle_alpha   90.00
_cell.angle_beta   90.00
_cell.angle_gamma   90.00
#
_symmetry.space_group_name_H-M   'P 1'
#
loop_
_entity.id
_entity.type
_entity.pdbx_description
1 polymer ?
#
loop_
_entity_poly.entity_id
_entity_poly.type
_entity_poly.pdbx_seq_one_letter_code
_entity_poly.pdbx_strand_id
1 'polypeptide(L)'
;MDVKSAFMYGTIEEEVYVCQPPGFEDPNYPDQVYKVVKALYGLLQAPRAWYETLVSYLLENGFQRGKIDQTLFVKKQKDRKSASILIDTEKPLLKDPNGEDVDVHTY
;
A
#
# COMPACT_ATOMS: atom_id res chain seq x y z
N MET A 1 3.82 13.71 8.69
CA MET A 1 2.37 13.98 8.48
C MET A 1 1.66 12.65 8.58
N ASP A 2 0.51 12.61 9.22
CA ASP A 2 -0.33 11.40 9.25
C ASP A 2 -1.40 11.50 8.15
N VAL A 3 -1.52 10.47 7.33
CA VAL A 3 -2.43 10.45 6.18
C VAL A 3 -3.63 9.58 6.53
N LYS A 4 -4.77 10.23 6.76
CA LYS A 4 -6.03 9.53 7.03
C LYS A 4 -6.37 8.61 5.86
N SER A 5 -6.86 7.41 6.20
CA SER A 5 -7.29 6.38 5.25
C SER A 5 -6.24 6.07 4.17
N ALA A 6 -4.94 6.17 4.50
CA ALA A 6 -3.84 5.97 3.56
C ALA A 6 -4.01 4.66 2.76
N PHE A 7 -4.33 3.56 3.44
CA PHE A 7 -4.49 2.24 2.82
C PHE A 7 -5.56 2.19 1.74
N MET A 8 -6.64 2.97 1.85
CA MET A 8 -7.74 2.95 0.86
C MET A 8 -7.31 3.47 -0.52
N TYR A 9 -6.17 4.17 -0.62
CA TYR A 9 -5.61 4.59 -1.89
C TYR A 9 -4.85 3.45 -2.59
N GLY A 10 -4.33 2.48 -1.83
CA GLY A 10 -3.69 1.28 -2.36
C GLY A 10 -4.70 0.29 -2.91
N THR A 11 -4.38 -0.32 -4.05
CA THR A 11 -5.12 -1.46 -4.60
C THR A 11 -4.34 -2.72 -4.25
N ILE A 12 -5.02 -3.76 -3.76
CA ILE A 12 -4.39 -5.06 -3.51
C ILE A 12 -4.44 -5.89 -4.79
N GLU A 13 -3.36 -6.60 -5.12
CA GLU A 13 -3.32 -7.49 -6.28
C GLU A 13 -3.83 -8.89 -5.91
N GLU A 14 -3.68 -9.25 -4.64
CA GLU A 14 -4.10 -10.51 -4.07
C GLU A 14 -5.62 -10.62 -3.95
N GLU A 15 -6.16 -11.81 -4.19
CA GLU A 15 -7.59 -12.08 -4.04
C GLU A 15 -7.96 -12.26 -2.56
N VAL A 16 -8.41 -11.19 -1.94
CA VAL A 16 -8.94 -11.23 -0.57
C VAL A 16 -10.45 -11.06 -0.56
N TYR A 17 -11.11 -11.92 0.19
CA TYR A 17 -12.56 -11.91 0.40
C TYR A 17 -12.86 -11.68 1.87
N VAL A 18 -13.96 -10.98 2.16
CA VAL A 18 -14.44 -10.74 3.53
C VAL A 18 -15.92 -11.09 3.62
N CYS A 19 -16.34 -11.53 4.81
CA CYS A 19 -17.76 -11.71 5.11
C CYS A 19 -18.52 -10.39 4.97
N GLN A 20 -19.83 -10.50 4.74
CA GLN A 20 -20.68 -9.32 4.67
C GLN A 20 -20.64 -8.56 6.00
N PRO A 21 -20.36 -7.24 5.98
CA PRO A 21 -20.30 -6.48 7.20
C PRO A 21 -21.72 -6.35 7.79
N PRO A 22 -21.85 -6.34 9.13
CA PRO A 22 -23.14 -6.15 9.78
C PRO A 22 -23.85 -4.88 9.26
N GLY A 23 -25.10 -5.04 8.81
CA GLY A 23 -25.90 -3.96 8.23
C GLY A 23 -25.72 -3.72 6.72
N PHE A 24 -24.84 -4.47 6.06
CA PHE A 24 -24.65 -4.48 4.61
C PHE A 24 -24.94 -5.85 3.98
N GLU A 25 -25.52 -6.77 4.74
CA GLU A 25 -25.88 -8.11 4.28
C GLU A 25 -26.95 -8.05 3.18
N ASP A 26 -26.74 -8.79 2.10
CA ASP A 26 -27.75 -8.99 1.05
C ASP A 26 -28.77 -10.06 1.50
N PRO A 27 -30.06 -9.71 1.67
CA PRO A 27 -31.07 -10.66 2.12
C PRO A 27 -31.31 -11.82 1.15
N ASN A 28 -31.03 -11.64 -0.14
CA ASN A 28 -31.21 -12.67 -1.16
C ASN A 28 -30.00 -13.60 -1.26
N TYR A 29 -28.84 -13.13 -0.78
CA TYR A 29 -27.57 -13.83 -0.89
C TYR A 29 -26.81 -13.79 0.44
N PRO A 30 -27.34 -14.39 1.52
CA PRO A 30 -26.75 -14.29 2.86
C PRO A 30 -25.35 -14.92 2.96
N ASP A 31 -25.07 -15.94 2.13
CA ASP A 31 -23.80 -16.66 2.15
C ASP A 31 -22.74 -16.08 1.21
N GLN A 32 -23.01 -14.95 0.54
CA GLN A 32 -22.02 -14.32 -0.32
C GLN A 32 -20.94 -13.59 0.49
N VAL A 33 -19.78 -13.43 -0.15
CA VAL A 33 -18.62 -12.70 0.38
C VAL A 33 -18.26 -11.56 -0.56
N TYR A 34 -17.65 -10.50 -0.03
CA TYR A 34 -17.19 -9.37 -0.83
C TYR A 34 -15.71 -9.51 -1.15
N LYS A 35 -15.36 -9.27 -2.42
CA LYS A 35 -13.95 -9.12 -2.83
C LYS A 35 -13.44 -7.74 -2.38
N VAL A 36 -12.33 -7.74 -1.66
CA VAL A 36 -11.64 -6.53 -1.26
C VAL A 36 -10.78 -6.06 -2.43
N VAL A 37 -11.02 -4.84 -2.90
CA VAL A 37 -10.25 -4.23 -4.01
C VAL A 37 -9.21 -3.25 -3.49
N LYS A 38 -9.53 -2.54 -2.40
CA LYS A 38 -8.65 -1.55 -1.78
C LYS A 38 -7.98 -2.12 -0.55
N ALA A 39 -6.75 -1.69 -0.30
CA ALA A 39 -6.05 -2.05 0.92
C ALA A 39 -6.83 -1.54 2.14
N LEU A 40 -7.27 -2.47 2.97
CA LEU A 40 -7.96 -2.19 4.23
C LEU A 40 -6.98 -2.29 5.39
N TYR A 41 -7.26 -1.54 6.45
CA TYR A 41 -6.49 -1.67 7.69
C TYR A 41 -6.55 -3.09 8.23
N GLY A 42 -5.42 -3.58 8.77
CA GLY A 42 -5.29 -4.94 9.31
C GLY A 42 -4.95 -6.01 8.27
N LEU A 43 -5.02 -5.70 6.96
CA LEU A 43 -4.49 -6.58 5.93
C LEU A 43 -2.96 -6.49 5.89
N LEU A 44 -2.27 -7.63 5.89
CA LEU A 44 -0.81 -7.69 5.87
C LEU A 44 -0.20 -7.04 4.63
N GLN A 45 -0.91 -7.13 3.49
CA GLN A 45 -0.51 -6.54 2.22
C GLN A 45 -0.85 -5.04 2.11
N ALA A 46 -1.69 -4.48 2.99
CA ALA A 46 -2.09 -3.07 2.90
C ALA A 46 -0.91 -2.08 3.01
N PRO A 47 0.07 -2.26 3.92
CA PRO A 47 1.29 -1.45 3.93
C PRO A 47 2.04 -1.45 2.60
N ARG A 48 2.18 -2.61 1.96
CA ARG A 48 2.87 -2.75 0.68
C ARG A 48 2.11 -2.04 -0.45
N ALA A 49 0.82 -2.34 -0.60
CA ALA A 49 -0.04 -1.74 -1.61
C ALA A 49 -0.07 -0.20 -1.50
N TRP A 50 -0.10 0.32 -0.27
CA TRP A 50 -0.03 1.76 -0.03
C TRP A 50 1.33 2.34 -0.41
N TYR A 51 2.43 1.71 0.01
CA TYR A 51 3.77 2.17 -0.32
C TYR A 51 3.99 2.23 -1.83
N GLU A 52 3.64 1.17 -2.56
CA GLU A 52 3.79 1.13 -4.02
C GLU A 52 2.96 2.22 -4.72
N THR A 53 1.72 2.44 -4.27
CA THR A 53 0.86 3.52 -4.78
C THR A 53 1.46 4.90 -4.53
N LEU A 54 1.95 5.15 -3.31
CA LEU A 54 2.59 6.41 -2.94
C LEU A 54 3.85 6.67 -3.77
N VAL A 55 4.68 5.65 -3.96
CA VAL A 55 5.91 5.74 -4.74
C VAL A 55 5.60 6.11 -6.18
N SER A 56 4.67 5.42 -6.82
CA SER A 56 4.25 5.71 -8.20
C SER A 56 3.76 7.15 -8.32
N TYR A 57 2.90 7.58 -7.40
CA TYR A 57 2.40 8.95 -7.35
C TYR A 57 3.52 9.99 -7.21
N LEU A 58 4.49 9.77 -6.31
CA LEU A 58 5.62 10.68 -6.12
C LEU A 58 6.49 10.80 -7.38
N LEU A 59 6.77 9.68 -8.04
CA LEU A 59 7.57 9.63 -9.27
C LEU A 59 6.86 10.37 -10.42
N GLU A 60 5.56 10.11 -10.61
CA GLU A 60 4.73 10.81 -11.61
C GLU A 60 4.69 12.32 -11.37
N ASN A 61 4.73 12.73 -10.09
CA ASN A 61 4.78 14.13 -9.70
C ASN A 61 6.19 14.73 -9.72
N GLY A 62 7.18 14.05 -10.31
CA GLY A 62 8.53 14.56 -10.55
C GLY A 62 9.44 14.55 -9.32
N PHE A 63 9.10 13.79 -8.28
CA PHE A 63 10.07 13.44 -7.26
C PHE A 63 11.04 12.38 -7.79
N GLN A 64 12.25 12.39 -7.26
CA GLN A 64 13.26 11.38 -7.52
C GLN A 64 13.57 10.65 -6.23
N ARG A 65 13.61 9.32 -6.30
CA ARG A 65 14.04 8.48 -5.18
C ARG A 65 15.53 8.65 -4.91
N GLY A 66 15.92 8.68 -3.65
CA GLY A 66 17.30 8.75 -3.21
C GLY A 66 18.10 7.54 -3.68
N LYS A 67 19.38 7.77 -4.03
CA LYS A 67 20.28 6.69 -4.48
C LYS A 67 20.78 5.80 -3.36
N ILE A 68 20.99 6.39 -2.18
CA ILE A 68 21.50 5.70 -0.98
C ILE A 68 20.33 5.25 -0.11
N ASP A 69 19.38 6.15 0.12
CA ASP A 69 18.18 5.89 0.89
C ASP A 69 16.96 5.84 -0.04
N GLN A 70 16.35 4.65 -0.15
CA GLN A 70 15.18 4.40 -1.01
C GLN A 70 13.86 4.93 -0.41
N THR A 71 13.87 5.31 0.87
CA THR A 71 12.73 5.92 1.56
C THR A 71 12.69 7.44 1.41
N LEU A 72 13.80 8.04 0.95
CA LEU A 72 13.93 9.47 0.69
C LEU A 72 13.53 9.81 -0.74
N PHE A 73 12.64 10.79 -0.90
CA PHE A 73 12.22 11.34 -2.18
C PHE A 73 12.50 12.84 -2.24
N VAL A 74 13.06 13.33 -3.34
CA VAL A 74 13.43 14.74 -3.51
C VAL A 74 12.95 15.27 -4.85
N LYS A 75 12.30 16.45 -4.83
CA LYS A 75 11.92 17.21 -6.03
C LYS A 75 12.65 18.55 -6.02
N LYS A 76 13.49 18.78 -7.04
CA LYS A 76 14.19 20.06 -7.23
C LYS A 76 13.33 21.02 -8.04
N GLN A 77 13.12 22.23 -7.55
CA GLN A 77 12.47 23.31 -8.30
C GLN A 77 13.52 24.24 -8.91
N LYS A 78 13.15 24.97 -9.96
CA LYS A 78 14.06 25.86 -10.71
C LYS A 78 14.62 27.01 -9.86
N ASP A 79 13.91 27.41 -8.81
CA ASP A 79 14.24 28.54 -7.92
C ASP A 79 15.12 28.15 -6.71
N ARG A 80 16.00 27.15 -6.85
CA ARG A 80 16.81 26.52 -5.76
C ARG A 80 16.03 25.94 -4.58
N LYS A 81 14.70 26.02 -4.56
CA LYS A 81 13.85 25.36 -3.56
C LYS A 81 13.75 23.86 -3.88
N SER A 82 13.85 23.03 -2.85
CA SER A 82 13.65 21.59 -2.96
C SER A 82 12.58 21.14 -1.98
N ALA A 83 11.71 20.23 -2.42
CA ALA A 83 10.83 19.49 -1.53
C ALA A 83 11.42 18.11 -1.28
N SER A 84 11.41 17.65 -0.03
CA SER A 84 11.86 16.31 0.34
C SER A 84 10.80 15.62 1.19
N ILE A 85 10.60 14.32 0.95
CA ILE A 85 9.70 13.46 1.70
C ILE A 85 10.52 12.27 2.17
N LEU A 86 10.52 12.00 3.47
CA LEU A 86 11.06 10.79 4.06
C LEU A 86 9.88 9.92 4.48
N ILE A 87 9.87 8.67 4.03
CA ILE A 87 8.82 7.71 4.37
C ILE A 87 9.35 6.85 5.51
N ASP A 88 8.81 7.02 6.70
CA ASP A 88 9.09 6.10 7.80
C ASP A 88 8.33 4.80 7.57
N THR A 89 9.06 3.71 7.39
CA THR A 89 8.49 2.37 7.30
C THR A 89 8.93 1.62 8.54
N GLU A 90 8.02 1.37 9.47
CA GLU A 90 8.28 0.44 10.58
C GLU A 90 8.53 -0.95 9.97
N LYS A 91 9.82 -1.28 9.82
CA LYS A 91 10.39 -2.51 9.25
C LYS A 91 10.15 -2.69 7.73
N PRO A 92 11.18 -2.47 6.88
CA PRO A 92 11.06 -2.80 5.47
C PRO A 92 10.94 -4.31 5.31
N LEU A 93 9.86 -4.79 4.68
CA LEU A 93 9.82 -6.13 4.10
C LEU A 93 10.90 -6.14 3.02
N LEU A 94 12.03 -6.77 3.34
CA LEU A 94 13.13 -6.95 2.41
C LEU A 94 12.59 -7.73 1.22
N LYS A 95 12.77 -7.21 0.00
CA LYS A 95 12.43 -7.97 -1.21
C LYS A 95 13.43 -9.12 -1.33
N ASP A 96 12.96 -10.36 -1.31
CA ASP A 96 13.76 -11.45 -1.84
C ASP A 96 13.92 -11.25 -3.36
N PRO A 97 15.13 -11.43 -3.92
CA PRO A 97 15.40 -11.19 -5.34
C PRO A 97 14.64 -12.14 -6.29
N ASN A 98 13.94 -13.15 -5.77
CA ASN A 98 13.19 -14.14 -6.55
C ASN A 98 11.66 -13.98 -6.52
N GLY A 99 11.08 -13.07 -5.73
CA GLY A 99 9.64 -12.76 -5.81
C GLY A 99 8.67 -13.91 -5.56
N GLU A 100 9.09 -15.02 -4.94
CA GLU A 100 8.19 -16.08 -4.50
C GLU A 100 7.78 -15.83 -3.05
N ASP A 101 6.54 -15.40 -2.87
CA ASP A 101 5.82 -15.48 -1.59
C ASP A 101 5.47 -16.96 -1.35
N VAL A 102 6.32 -17.70 -0.64
CA VAL A 102 5.99 -19.04 -0.15
C VAL A 102 5.12 -18.91 1.10
N ASP A 103 3.80 -19.05 0.89
CA ASP A 103 2.82 -19.19 1.95
C ASP A 103 2.86 -20.62 2.50
N VAL A 104 3.33 -20.77 3.74
CA VAL A 104 3.17 -21.99 4.52
C VAL A 104 2.41 -21.62 5.78
N HIS A 105 1.11 -21.90 5.79
CA HIS A 105 0.32 -21.90 7.02
C HIS A 105 -0.18 -23.31 7.33
N THR A 106 0.43 -23.89 8.36
CA THR A 106 -0.15 -24.95 9.18
C THR A 106 -1.13 -24.29 10.15
N TYR A 107 -2.37 -24.79 10.22
CA TYR A 107 -3.31 -24.49 11.31
C TYR A 107 -2.99 -25.33 12.55
#